data_AF-A0A7Y5RYS0-F1
#
_entry.id   AF-A0A7Y5RYS0-F1
#
_cell.length_a   1.000
_cell.length_b   1.000
_cell.length_c   1.000
_cell.angle_alpha   90.00
_cell.angle_beta   90.00
_cell.angle_gamma   90.00
#
_symmetry.space_group_name_H-M   'P 1'
#
loop_
_entity.id
_entity.type
_entity.pdbx_description
1 polymer ?
#
loop_
_entity_poly.entity_id
_entity_poly.type
_entity_poly.pdbx_seq_one_letter_code
_entity_poly.pdbx_strand_id
1 'polypeptide(L)'
;MKTLTHVRVSLGVRRSTRTDTISRVQPPGENLSRDPMSAIEAHLPDNRFVPVRARELAAALAQDAPRFGLNAALVEQIARALEDVIDQEAAAFEQDLIERYAPFNPDRDTLPPADVEAARTAPTCAELLARLDYLFNKANFERLSDVQIQEAVRMANSHGLRIRLRPDRIESLAVWVRGRDRVERRFLTWRHPLRGERRSLPVYRRLIVVARLRDDPNVLLKLFKEIPVADVEALLPHAEVQMNWLDRLKVFGGGAGMVGSSATRLFHYLGFLAYWSRIMWVLAIGGLILLIRTLMGYKTARTQRDWVRTRHLYYQNLDNNNGVIHALVSMVNQEECKEALLAYAACLAAAPPIASPDDLARRVQGWLRERFDVEVDYDVRDAMATLDRLGLWNDAATFHVLPPHAAIDRLRSHWRCRRTMFHHELYAARVATLERMTYVTIEMDEES
;
A
#
# COMPACT_ATOMS: atom_id res chain seq x y z
N MET A 1 59.56 -49.97 -43.85
CA MET A 1 58.70 -50.16 -45.05
C MET A 1 57.26 -49.83 -44.64
N LYS A 2 56.76 -48.68 -45.11
CA LYS A 2 55.60 -48.53 -46.02
C LYS A 2 54.24 -48.61 -45.30
N THR A 3 53.20 -47.83 -45.55
CA THR A 3 52.90 -46.54 -46.23
C THR A 3 51.38 -46.33 -45.97
N LEU A 4 50.93 -45.09 -45.75
CA LEU A 4 49.58 -44.49 -46.00
C LEU A 4 48.31 -45.36 -45.73
N THR A 5 47.25 -44.83 -45.13
CA THR A 5 46.30 -43.97 -45.86
C THR A 5 45.30 -43.34 -44.88
N HIS A 6 45.26 -42.00 -44.84
CA HIS A 6 44.16 -41.23 -44.28
C HIS A 6 42.98 -41.26 -45.26
N VAL A 7 41.84 -41.79 -44.84
CA VAL A 7 40.56 -41.61 -45.55
C VAL A 7 39.86 -40.38 -44.97
N ARG A 8 39.77 -39.34 -45.80
CA ARG A 8 39.03 -38.10 -45.55
C ARG A 8 37.62 -38.28 -46.10
N VAL A 9 36.61 -38.37 -45.25
CA VAL A 9 35.20 -38.27 -45.67
C VAL A 9 34.71 -36.85 -45.42
N SER A 10 34.35 -36.19 -46.52
CA SER A 10 33.76 -34.87 -46.59
C SER A 10 32.30 -34.91 -46.15
N LEU A 11 31.95 -34.13 -45.13
CA LEU A 11 30.58 -33.70 -44.88
C LEU A 11 30.56 -32.18 -45.06
N GLY A 12 30.15 -31.75 -46.25
CA GLY A 12 29.96 -30.35 -46.60
C GLY A 12 28.85 -29.73 -45.78
N VAL A 13 29.22 -28.96 -44.75
CA VAL A 13 28.32 -28.04 -44.07
C VAL A 13 28.22 -26.79 -44.93
N ARG A 14 27.10 -26.64 -45.66
CA ARG A 14 26.73 -25.38 -46.31
C ARG A 14 26.67 -24.27 -45.25
N ARG A 15 27.66 -23.37 -45.25
CA ARG A 15 27.57 -22.09 -44.53
C ARG A 15 26.54 -21.21 -45.23
N SER A 16 25.32 -21.21 -44.71
CA SER A 16 24.36 -20.13 -44.95
C SER A 16 24.89 -18.88 -44.24
N THR A 17 25.52 -17.98 -44.98
CA THR A 17 25.77 -16.61 -44.53
C THR A 17 24.42 -15.87 -44.50
N ARG A 18 23.69 -16.05 -43.41
CA ARG A 18 22.62 -15.13 -43.02
C ARG A 18 23.19 -14.25 -41.93
N THR A 19 23.69 -13.09 -42.34
CA THR A 19 24.06 -12.01 -41.43
C THR A 19 22.74 -11.53 -40.83
N ASP A 20 22.32 -12.11 -39.71
CA ASP A 20 21.25 -11.54 -38.90
C ASP A 20 21.82 -10.28 -38.25
N THR A 21 21.77 -9.19 -39.00
CA THR A 21 21.86 -7.85 -38.45
C THR A 21 20.66 -7.70 -37.53
N ILE A 22 20.87 -7.99 -36.24
CA ILE A 22 19.97 -7.55 -35.19
C ILE A 22 19.95 -6.03 -35.32
N SER A 23 18.95 -5.51 -36.02
CA SER A 23 18.67 -4.08 -36.02
C SER A 23 18.46 -3.72 -34.56
N ARG A 24 19.44 -3.03 -33.97
CA ARG A 24 19.24 -2.27 -32.74
C ARG A 24 18.02 -1.40 -33.04
N VAL A 25 16.89 -1.74 -32.45
CA VAL A 25 15.79 -0.81 -32.29
C VAL A 25 16.39 0.32 -31.45
N GLN A 26 16.79 1.39 -32.13
CA GLN A 26 17.12 2.62 -31.45
C GLN A 26 15.79 3.06 -30.83
N PRO A 27 15.69 3.17 -29.49
CA PRO A 27 14.48 3.68 -28.89
C PRO A 27 14.17 5.01 -29.57
N PRO A 28 12.90 5.28 -29.93
CA PRO A 28 12.53 6.57 -30.48
C PRO A 28 13.14 7.65 -29.57
N GLY A 29 13.56 8.79 -30.15
CA GLY A 29 14.07 9.93 -29.39
C GLY A 29 12.99 10.45 -28.45
N GLU A 30 12.79 9.73 -27.36
CA GLU A 30 11.75 9.93 -26.38
C GLU A 30 12.29 11.07 -25.52
N ASN A 31 11.65 12.22 -25.64
CA ASN A 31 12.00 13.34 -24.80
C ASN A 31 11.50 13.03 -23.37
N LEU A 32 12.30 12.26 -22.63
CA LEU A 32 12.04 11.81 -21.26
C LEU A 32 11.85 12.98 -20.27
N SER A 33 12.11 14.22 -20.68
CA SER A 33 11.80 15.42 -19.90
C SER A 33 10.31 15.77 -19.87
N ARG A 34 9.52 15.24 -20.81
CA ARG A 34 8.08 15.48 -20.87
C ARG A 34 7.36 14.46 -20.02
N ASP A 35 7.19 14.76 -18.75
CA ASP A 35 6.38 13.96 -17.85
C ASP A 35 4.89 14.30 -18.03
N PRO A 36 4.06 13.41 -18.65
CA PRO A 36 2.63 13.64 -18.78
C PRO A 36 1.91 13.64 -17.41
N MET A 37 2.58 13.24 -16.34
CA MET A 37 2.08 13.17 -14.96
C MET A 37 2.58 14.33 -14.09
N SER A 38 3.34 15.29 -14.63
CA SER A 38 3.93 16.39 -13.86
C SER A 38 2.91 17.32 -13.17
N ALA A 39 1.65 17.27 -13.63
CA ALA A 39 0.53 18.04 -13.08
C ALA A 39 -0.30 17.26 -12.04
N ILE A 40 0.06 16.01 -11.71
CA ILE A 40 -0.64 15.25 -10.68
C ILE A 40 -0.18 15.75 -9.32
N GLU A 41 -1.11 16.38 -8.59
CA GLU A 41 -0.92 16.76 -7.19
C GLU A 41 -0.42 15.54 -6.39
N ALA A 42 0.65 15.74 -5.61
CA ALA A 42 1.21 14.70 -4.77
C ALA A 42 0.12 14.11 -3.87
N HIS A 43 -0.18 12.83 -4.01
CA HIS A 43 -1.16 12.15 -3.16
C HIS A 43 -0.52 11.86 -1.79
N LEU A 44 -0.76 12.77 -0.84
CA LEU A 44 -0.27 12.67 0.53
C LEU A 44 -0.92 11.48 1.25
N PRO A 45 -0.14 10.60 1.92
CA PRO A 45 -0.68 9.55 2.76
C PRO A 45 -1.52 10.08 3.91
N ASP A 46 -1.11 11.19 4.54
CA ASP A 46 -1.82 11.91 5.59
C ASP A 46 -1.30 13.36 5.67
N ASN A 47 -1.76 14.13 6.64
CA ASN A 47 -1.35 15.52 6.85
C ASN A 47 -0.01 15.66 7.57
N ARG A 48 0.54 14.58 8.16
CA ARG A 48 1.84 14.58 8.87
C ARG A 48 3.01 14.33 7.92
N PHE A 49 2.74 13.65 6.81
CA PHE A 49 3.72 13.30 5.82
C PHE A 49 4.34 14.54 5.17
N VAL A 50 5.64 14.76 5.38
CA VAL A 50 6.43 15.77 4.65
C VAL A 50 6.71 15.25 3.22
N PRO A 51 6.12 15.83 2.16
CA PRO A 51 6.21 15.31 0.79
C PRO A 51 7.46 15.77 0.04
N VAL A 52 8.60 15.73 0.75
CA VAL A 52 9.91 16.08 0.23
C VAL A 52 10.86 14.95 0.59
N ARG A 53 11.74 14.56 -0.34
CA ARG A 53 12.75 13.53 -0.05
C ARG A 53 13.75 14.07 0.97
N ALA A 54 14.24 13.22 1.89
CA ALA A 54 15.20 13.63 2.92
C ALA A 54 16.43 14.36 2.33
N ARG A 55 16.94 13.88 1.20
CA ARG A 55 18.05 14.53 0.48
C ARG A 55 17.70 15.92 -0.08
N GLU A 56 16.50 16.10 -0.62
CA GLU A 56 16.04 17.40 -1.14
C GLU A 56 15.81 18.38 0.01
N LEU A 57 15.28 17.88 1.13
CA LEU A 57 15.11 18.63 2.36
C LEU A 57 16.45 19.12 2.92
N ALA A 58 17.44 18.23 3.01
CA ALA A 58 18.79 18.56 3.45
C ALA A 58 19.45 19.59 2.53
N ALA A 59 19.28 19.45 1.21
CA ALA A 59 19.79 20.42 0.24
C ALA A 59 19.11 21.79 0.37
N ALA A 60 17.80 21.84 0.60
CA ALA A 60 17.08 23.08 0.84
C ALA A 60 17.52 23.75 2.16
N LEU A 61 17.68 22.98 3.24
CA LEU A 61 18.21 23.49 4.50
C LEU A 61 19.66 23.99 4.35
N ALA A 62 20.47 23.37 3.51
CA ALA A 62 21.83 23.81 3.23
C ALA A 62 21.86 25.14 2.44
N GLN A 63 20.91 25.35 1.52
CA GLN A 63 20.75 26.64 0.82
C GLN A 63 20.34 27.76 1.80
N ASP A 64 19.48 27.42 2.75
CA ASP A 64 18.99 28.35 3.78
C ASP A 64 19.89 28.38 5.04
N ALA A 65 21.06 27.75 5.01
CA ALA A 65 21.96 27.62 6.17
C ALA A 65 22.24 28.95 6.89
N PRO A 66 22.40 30.11 6.22
CA PRO A 66 22.58 31.40 6.89
C PRO A 66 21.42 31.79 7.82
N ARG A 67 20.17 31.41 7.49
CA ARG A 67 18.98 31.64 8.32
C ARG A 67 19.06 30.88 9.64
N PHE A 68 19.77 29.75 9.64
CA PHE A 68 19.99 28.91 10.80
C PHE A 68 21.32 29.20 11.53
N GLY A 69 22.07 30.21 11.09
CA GLY A 69 23.42 30.49 11.61
C GLY A 69 24.45 29.41 11.26
N LEU A 70 24.21 28.65 10.18
CA LEU A 70 25.02 27.51 9.76
C LEU A 70 25.71 27.77 8.42
N ASN A 71 26.75 26.97 8.16
CA ASN A 71 27.31 26.80 6.82
C ASN A 71 26.61 25.62 6.12
N ALA A 72 26.31 25.76 4.83
CA ALA A 72 25.75 24.70 3.98
C ALA A 72 26.48 23.36 4.15
N ALA A 73 27.81 23.37 4.18
CA ALA A 73 28.63 22.16 4.33
C ALA A 73 28.44 21.48 5.70
N LEU A 74 28.13 22.23 6.76
CA LEU A 74 27.83 21.66 8.07
C LEU A 74 26.43 21.05 8.11
N VAL A 75 25.44 21.69 7.48
CA VAL A 75 24.08 21.15 7.38
C VAL A 75 24.10 19.81 6.66
N GLU A 76 24.80 19.71 5.53
CA GLU A 76 24.93 18.44 4.80
C GLU A 76 25.63 17.36 5.63
N GLN A 77 26.65 17.71 6.41
CA GLN A 77 27.37 16.75 7.26
C GLN A 77 26.51 16.23 8.41
N ILE A 78 25.72 17.11 9.04
CA ILE A 78 24.76 16.72 10.08
C ILE A 78 23.69 15.83 9.49
N ALA A 79 23.09 16.22 8.35
CA ALA A 79 22.05 15.44 7.69
C ALA A 79 22.53 14.02 7.36
N ARG A 80 23.73 13.88 6.78
CA ARG A 80 24.32 12.55 6.50
C ARG A 80 24.61 11.76 7.77
N ALA A 81 25.19 12.38 8.79
CA ALA A 81 25.51 11.69 10.03
C ALA A 81 24.24 11.24 10.79
N LEU A 82 23.15 11.98 10.66
CA LEU A 82 21.84 11.63 11.21
C LEU A 82 21.22 10.47 10.42
N GLU A 83 21.19 10.57 9.09
CA GLU A 83 20.73 9.51 8.18
C GLU A 83 21.48 8.19 8.44
N ASP A 84 22.81 8.22 8.54
CA ASP A 84 23.64 7.03 8.81
C ASP A 84 23.21 6.29 10.10
N VAL A 85 22.90 7.03 11.18
CA VAL A 85 22.51 6.44 12.47
C VAL A 85 21.09 5.88 12.40
N ILE A 86 20.14 6.61 11.83
CA ILE A 86 18.74 6.17 11.76
C ILE A 86 18.63 4.98 10.78
N ASP A 87 19.35 4.99 9.66
CA ASP A 87 19.45 3.85 8.73
C ASP A 87 19.97 2.58 9.45
N GLN A 88 20.97 2.72 10.32
CA GLN A 88 21.51 1.61 11.09
C GLN A 88 20.47 1.01 12.05
N GLU A 89 19.65 1.85 12.67
CA GLU A 89 18.59 1.43 13.59
C GLU A 89 17.42 0.78 12.86
N ALA A 90 17.01 1.38 11.73
CA ALA A 90 15.97 0.85 10.86
C ALA A 90 16.36 -0.53 10.32
N ALA A 91 17.59 -0.69 9.83
CA ALA A 91 18.09 -1.96 9.32
C ALA A 91 18.13 -3.04 10.42
N ALA A 92 18.56 -2.69 11.63
CA ALA A 92 18.57 -3.62 12.76
C ALA A 92 17.15 -4.08 13.15
N PHE A 93 16.20 -3.14 13.18
CA PHE A 93 14.82 -3.44 13.50
C PHE A 93 14.11 -4.26 12.42
N GLU A 94 14.37 -3.96 11.15
CA GLU A 94 13.87 -4.73 10.01
C GLU A 94 14.35 -6.18 10.08
N GLN A 95 15.65 -6.39 10.36
CA GLN A 95 16.20 -7.73 10.49
C GLN A 95 15.53 -8.51 11.64
N ASP A 96 15.37 -7.89 12.82
CA ASP A 96 14.67 -8.51 13.96
C ASP A 96 13.22 -8.90 13.60
N LEU A 97 12.49 -8.02 12.92
CA LEU A 97 11.12 -8.30 12.46
C LEU A 97 11.06 -9.45 11.46
N ILE A 98 11.96 -9.48 10.46
CA ILE A 98 12.00 -10.53 9.43
C ILE A 98 12.34 -11.87 10.06
N GLU A 99 13.33 -11.92 10.95
CA GLU A 99 13.73 -13.15 11.64
C GLU A 99 12.58 -13.72 12.49
N ARG A 100 11.87 -12.85 13.22
CA ARG A 100 10.71 -13.26 14.04
C ARG A 100 9.47 -13.61 13.20
N TYR A 101 9.32 -13.01 12.02
CA TYR A 101 8.22 -13.30 11.12
C TYR A 101 8.46 -14.57 10.29
N ALA A 102 9.72 -15.01 10.10
CA ALA A 102 10.07 -16.16 9.26
C ALA A 102 9.36 -17.50 9.59
N PRO A 103 9.00 -17.83 10.86
CA PRO A 103 8.18 -19.00 11.16
C PRO A 103 6.72 -18.85 10.74
N PHE A 104 6.19 -17.62 10.69
CA PHE A 104 4.79 -17.29 10.40
C PHE A 104 4.56 -16.79 8.97
N ASN A 105 5.63 -16.55 8.21
CA ASN A 105 5.56 -16.06 6.84
C ASN A 105 5.12 -17.18 5.87
N PRO A 106 4.00 -17.01 5.14
CA PRO A 106 3.56 -17.97 4.13
C PRO A 106 4.43 -17.93 2.85
N ASP A 107 5.04 -16.79 2.54
CA ASP A 107 5.88 -16.59 1.35
C ASP A 107 7.35 -16.85 1.72
N ARG A 108 7.79 -18.11 1.57
CA ARG A 108 9.15 -18.52 1.91
C ARG A 108 10.01 -18.67 0.67
N ASP A 109 10.99 -17.78 0.54
CA ASP A 109 12.05 -17.91 -0.47
C ASP A 109 13.23 -18.75 0.04
N THR A 110 13.32 -18.97 1.36
CA THR A 110 14.41 -19.71 2.03
C THR A 110 13.90 -21.01 2.67
N LEU A 111 14.81 -21.97 2.86
CA LEU A 111 14.48 -23.20 3.56
C LEU A 111 14.00 -22.93 5.00
N PRO A 112 13.03 -23.71 5.50
CA PRO A 112 12.64 -23.67 6.91
C PRO A 112 13.86 -23.94 7.82
N PRO A 113 14.04 -23.19 8.92
CA PRO A 113 14.83 -23.69 10.04
C PRO A 113 14.36 -25.09 10.47
N ALA A 114 15.26 -25.93 10.98
CA ALA A 114 14.95 -27.31 11.37
C ALA A 114 13.79 -27.40 12.40
N ASP A 115 13.64 -26.37 13.23
CA ASP A 115 12.71 -26.33 14.37
C ASP A 115 11.56 -25.32 14.20
N VAL A 116 11.13 -25.03 12.97
CA VAL A 116 10.04 -24.04 12.71
C VAL A 116 8.75 -24.35 13.47
N GLU A 117 8.40 -25.62 13.62
CA GLU A 117 7.21 -26.03 14.38
C GLU A 117 7.37 -25.73 15.88
N ALA A 118 8.57 -25.95 16.44
CA ALA A 118 8.86 -25.60 17.83
C ALA A 118 8.92 -24.08 18.05
N ALA A 119 9.28 -23.31 17.02
CA ALA A 119 9.29 -21.85 17.07
C ALA A 119 7.89 -21.23 17.01
N ARG A 120 6.87 -21.97 16.53
CA ARG A 120 5.47 -21.50 16.40
C ARG A 120 4.71 -21.66 17.71
N THR A 121 4.93 -20.73 18.63
CA THR A 121 4.24 -20.71 19.93
C THR A 121 3.36 -19.47 20.08
N ALA A 122 2.33 -19.54 20.93
CA ALA A 122 1.49 -18.37 21.20
C ALA A 122 2.30 -17.16 21.74
N PRO A 123 3.29 -17.33 22.63
CA PRO A 123 4.12 -16.22 23.10
C PRO A 123 5.00 -15.57 22.01
N THR A 124 5.58 -16.37 21.12
CA THR A 124 6.41 -15.84 20.00
C THR A 124 5.55 -15.11 18.97
N CYS A 125 4.35 -15.62 18.68
CA CYS A 125 3.37 -14.92 17.85
C CYS A 125 2.92 -13.59 18.47
N ALA A 126 2.64 -13.57 19.78
CA ALA A 126 2.26 -12.35 20.48
C ALA A 126 3.39 -11.31 20.48
N GLU A 127 4.65 -11.76 20.62
CA GLU A 127 5.82 -10.90 20.56
C GLU A 127 6.04 -10.29 19.16
N LEU A 128 5.82 -11.06 18.10
CA LEU A 128 5.82 -10.56 16.72
C LEU A 128 4.73 -9.50 16.52
N LEU A 129 3.48 -9.79 16.95
CA LEU A 129 2.36 -8.87 16.79
C LEU A 129 2.59 -7.55 17.52
N ALA A 130 3.16 -7.58 18.74
CA ALA A 130 3.48 -6.36 19.48
C ALA A 130 4.53 -5.48 18.76
N ARG A 131 5.52 -6.09 18.08
CA ARG A 131 6.50 -5.35 17.27
C ARG A 131 5.89 -4.79 15.99
N LEU A 132 4.98 -5.53 15.35
CA LEU A 132 4.21 -5.03 14.20
C LEU A 132 3.32 -3.86 14.62
N ASP A 133 2.65 -3.95 15.77
CA ASP A 133 1.84 -2.87 16.32
C ASP A 133 2.69 -1.63 16.62
N TYR A 134 3.90 -1.79 17.17
CA TYR A 134 4.86 -0.70 17.31
C TYR A 134 5.23 -0.08 15.96
N LEU A 135 5.56 -0.89 14.95
CA LEU A 135 5.87 -0.42 13.60
C LEU A 135 4.69 0.35 12.96
N PHE A 136 3.45 -0.16 13.09
CA PHE A 136 2.26 0.48 12.55
C PHE A 136 2.00 1.83 13.23
N ASN A 137 2.08 1.90 14.56
CA ASN A 137 1.92 3.14 15.29
C ASN A 137 3.01 4.15 14.92
N LYS A 138 4.28 3.73 14.85
CA LYS A 138 5.39 4.59 14.44
C LYS A 138 5.24 5.07 12.99
N ALA A 139 4.61 4.28 12.14
CA ALA A 139 4.27 4.64 10.76
C ALA A 139 2.97 5.48 10.64
N ASN A 140 2.42 5.99 11.75
CA ASN A 140 1.19 6.79 11.83
C ASN A 140 -0.08 6.05 11.37
N PHE A 141 -0.15 4.73 11.55
CA PHE A 141 -1.37 3.97 11.32
C PHE A 141 -2.22 3.88 12.59
N GLU A 142 -3.54 4.02 12.43
CA GLU A 142 -4.54 3.83 13.47
C GLU A 142 -5.21 2.47 13.32
N ARG A 143 -5.33 1.70 14.40
CA ARG A 143 -6.10 0.46 14.42
C ARG A 143 -7.59 0.77 14.40
N LEU A 144 -8.33 0.13 13.50
CA LEU A 144 -9.79 0.20 13.49
C LEU A 144 -10.36 -0.69 14.59
N SER A 145 -11.30 -0.15 15.38
CA SER A 145 -12.09 -0.94 16.31
C SER A 145 -13.14 -1.78 15.58
N ASP A 146 -13.63 -2.84 16.22
CA ASP A 146 -14.70 -3.67 15.67
C ASP A 146 -15.96 -2.84 15.33
N VAL A 147 -16.25 -1.81 16.12
CA VAL A 147 -17.36 -0.89 15.87
C VAL A 147 -17.14 -0.10 14.59
N GLN A 148 -15.93 0.44 14.37
CA GLN A 148 -15.58 1.19 13.16
C GLN A 148 -15.58 0.30 11.91
N ILE A 149 -15.12 -0.95 12.03
CA ILE A 149 -15.21 -1.93 10.95
C ILE A 149 -16.69 -2.20 10.61
N GLN A 150 -17.54 -2.41 11.62
CA GLN A 150 -18.98 -2.62 11.40
C GLN A 150 -19.68 -1.38 10.82
N GLU A 151 -19.28 -0.17 11.23
CA GLU A 151 -19.82 1.07 10.69
C GLU A 151 -19.44 1.26 9.22
N ALA A 152 -18.17 1.00 8.87
CA ALA A 152 -17.70 1.01 7.48
C ALA A 152 -18.50 0.00 6.61
N VAL A 153 -18.79 -1.18 7.15
CA VAL A 153 -19.64 -2.21 6.51
C VAL A 153 -21.10 -1.77 6.37
N ARG A 154 -21.68 -1.12 7.38
CA ARG A 154 -23.06 -0.58 7.30
C ARG A 154 -23.17 0.52 6.26
N MET A 155 -22.16 1.40 6.19
CA MET A 155 -22.06 2.41 5.14
C MET A 155 -21.95 1.78 3.76
N ALA A 156 -21.20 0.68 3.59
CA ALA A 156 -21.13 -0.04 2.31
C ALA A 156 -22.49 -0.58 1.84
N ASN A 157 -23.22 -1.20 2.77
CA ASN A 157 -24.52 -1.83 2.52
C ASN A 157 -25.59 -0.83 2.06
N SER A 158 -25.58 0.41 2.57
CA SER A 158 -26.51 1.46 2.15
C SER A 158 -26.23 2.00 0.74
N HIS A 159 -25.01 1.80 0.22
CA HIS A 159 -24.59 2.23 -1.11
C HIS A 159 -24.78 1.15 -2.19
N GLY A 160 -25.52 0.08 -1.88
CA GLY A 160 -25.93 -0.96 -2.84
C GLY A 160 -24.94 -2.13 -3.00
N LEU A 161 -23.93 -2.22 -2.14
CA LEU A 161 -22.98 -3.34 -2.07
C LEU A 161 -23.37 -4.20 -0.86
N ARG A 162 -24.10 -5.29 -1.09
CA ARG A 162 -24.39 -6.28 -0.04
C ARG A 162 -23.24 -7.26 0.06
N ILE A 163 -22.42 -7.11 1.09
CA ILE A 163 -21.32 -8.03 1.41
C ILE A 163 -21.64 -8.62 2.80
N ARG A 164 -21.40 -9.92 2.97
CA ARG A 164 -21.67 -10.67 4.20
C ARG A 164 -20.40 -11.36 4.67
N LEU A 165 -20.01 -11.10 5.90
CA LEU A 165 -18.98 -11.82 6.64
C LEU A 165 -19.43 -13.25 6.98
N ARG A 166 -18.50 -14.20 6.84
CA ARG A 166 -18.56 -15.53 7.46
C ARG A 166 -17.42 -15.63 8.49
N PRO A 167 -17.67 -15.26 9.77
CA PRO A 167 -16.65 -15.15 10.82
C PRO A 167 -16.10 -16.50 11.33
N ASP A 168 -16.56 -17.63 10.79
CA ASP A 168 -16.26 -18.98 11.26
C ASP A 168 -14.80 -19.44 11.01
N ARG A 169 -14.07 -18.82 10.06
CA ARG A 169 -12.74 -19.29 9.60
C ARG A 169 -11.54 -18.41 9.95
N ILE A 170 -11.75 -17.27 10.59
CA ILE A 170 -10.68 -16.34 10.97
C ILE A 170 -10.43 -16.49 12.46
N GLU A 171 -9.16 -16.66 12.85
CA GLU A 171 -8.78 -16.71 14.26
C GLU A 171 -8.48 -15.30 14.80
N SER A 172 -7.80 -14.47 13.99
CA SER A 172 -7.60 -13.06 14.30
C SER A 172 -7.51 -12.20 13.05
N LEU A 173 -8.04 -10.98 13.12
CA LEU A 173 -8.00 -9.97 12.07
C LEU A 173 -7.81 -8.60 12.71
N ALA A 174 -6.81 -7.85 12.23
CA ALA A 174 -6.61 -6.46 12.56
C ALA A 174 -6.51 -5.63 11.29
N VAL A 175 -7.21 -4.51 11.26
CA VAL A 175 -7.17 -3.55 10.15
C VAL A 175 -6.62 -2.24 10.67
N TRP A 176 -5.61 -1.73 9.98
CA TRP A 176 -4.94 -0.47 10.31
C TRP A 176 -5.09 0.49 9.14
N VAL A 177 -5.31 1.77 9.42
CA VAL A 177 -5.52 2.79 8.39
C VAL A 177 -4.62 4.00 8.63
N ARG A 178 -4.12 4.59 7.54
CA ARG A 178 -3.39 5.85 7.56
C ARG A 178 -3.96 6.78 6.49
N GLY A 179 -4.36 7.97 6.94
CA GLY A 179 -5.03 8.99 6.14
C GLY A 179 -6.45 8.66 5.71
N ARG A 180 -7.30 9.68 5.76
CA ARG A 180 -8.68 9.64 5.29
C ARG A 180 -8.87 10.75 4.26
N ASP A 181 -9.47 10.42 3.12
CA ASP A 181 -9.75 11.39 2.09
C ASP A 181 -11.06 11.09 1.37
N ARG A 182 -11.46 11.91 0.40
CA ARG A 182 -12.61 11.70 -0.48
C ARG A 182 -12.15 11.69 -1.92
N VAL A 183 -12.43 10.59 -2.61
CA VAL A 183 -12.14 10.47 -4.04
C VAL A 183 -13.45 10.57 -4.82
N GLU A 184 -13.47 11.48 -5.80
CA GLU A 184 -14.57 11.57 -6.76
C GLU A 184 -14.48 10.43 -7.77
N ARG A 185 -15.42 9.50 -7.72
CA ARG A 185 -15.56 8.44 -8.73
C ARG A 185 -16.76 8.70 -9.62
N ARG A 186 -16.59 8.48 -10.92
CA ARG A 186 -17.67 8.56 -11.91
C ARG A 186 -18.34 7.20 -12.04
N PHE A 187 -19.60 7.12 -11.64
CA PHE A 187 -20.42 5.92 -11.80
C PHE A 187 -21.36 6.07 -12.99
N LEU A 188 -21.46 5.05 -13.85
CA LEU A 188 -22.48 5.02 -14.90
C LEU A 188 -23.77 4.47 -14.29
N THR A 189 -24.69 5.35 -13.92
CA THR A 189 -26.01 5.00 -13.39
C THR A 189 -27.02 4.80 -14.53
N TRP A 190 -28.02 3.94 -14.35
CA TRP A 190 -29.10 3.72 -15.35
C TRP A 190 -29.82 5.02 -15.77
N ARG A 191 -29.93 5.99 -14.86
CA ARG A 191 -30.50 7.33 -15.14
C ARG A 191 -29.57 8.23 -15.97
N HIS A 192 -28.26 7.97 -15.98
CA HIS A 192 -27.25 8.76 -16.69
C HIS A 192 -26.17 7.86 -17.33
N PRO A 193 -26.52 7.02 -18.31
CA PRO A 193 -25.63 5.97 -18.85
C PRO A 193 -24.44 6.49 -19.67
N LEU A 194 -24.46 7.76 -20.08
CA LEU A 194 -23.39 8.40 -20.87
C LEU A 194 -22.65 9.48 -20.07
N ARG A 195 -23.38 10.30 -19.30
CA ARG A 195 -22.78 11.36 -18.48
C ARG A 195 -22.15 10.81 -17.21
N GLY A 196 -22.67 9.72 -16.65
CA GLY A 196 -22.26 9.23 -15.34
C GLY A 196 -22.55 10.26 -14.24
N GLU A 197 -22.54 9.80 -13.01
CA GLU A 197 -22.71 10.62 -11.81
C GLU A 197 -21.37 10.63 -11.08
N ARG A 198 -20.85 11.83 -10.79
CA ARG A 198 -19.66 11.97 -9.93
C ARG A 198 -20.13 11.84 -8.49
N ARG A 199 -19.51 10.92 -7.75
CA ARG A 199 -19.82 10.69 -6.35
C ARG A 199 -18.54 10.72 -5.53
N SER A 200 -18.59 11.53 -4.47
CA SER A 200 -17.56 11.65 -3.46
C SER A 200 -17.59 10.46 -2.50
N LEU A 201 -16.65 9.54 -2.62
CA LEU A 201 -16.54 8.40 -1.72
C LEU A 201 -15.41 8.61 -0.71
N PRO A 202 -15.65 8.42 0.59
CA PRO A 202 -14.56 8.41 1.56
C PRO A 202 -13.64 7.21 1.29
N VAL A 203 -12.33 7.44 1.31
CA VAL A 203 -11.28 6.45 1.11
C VAL A 203 -10.27 6.49 2.25
N TYR A 204 -9.70 5.34 2.59
CA TYR A 204 -8.46 5.23 3.33
C TYR A 204 -7.29 5.32 2.36
N ARG A 205 -6.35 6.25 2.61
CA ARG A 205 -5.20 6.47 1.72
C ARG A 205 -4.25 5.30 1.76
N ARG A 206 -3.97 4.76 2.95
CA ARG A 206 -3.26 3.48 3.15
C ARG A 206 -4.06 2.60 4.11
N LEU A 207 -4.03 1.30 3.88
CA LEU A 207 -4.69 0.31 4.74
C LEU A 207 -3.84 -0.94 4.85
N ILE A 208 -3.61 -1.42 6.06
CA ILE A 208 -2.93 -2.68 6.33
C ILE A 208 -3.94 -3.69 6.88
N VAL A 209 -3.89 -4.91 6.36
CA VAL A 209 -4.62 -6.05 6.89
C VAL A 209 -3.62 -7.04 7.47
N VAL A 210 -3.80 -7.36 8.75
CA VAL A 210 -3.11 -8.46 9.44
C VAL A 210 -4.13 -9.54 9.74
N ALA A 211 -3.93 -10.75 9.23
CA ALA A 211 -4.88 -11.85 9.41
C ALA A 211 -4.19 -13.16 9.75
N ARG A 212 -4.79 -13.92 10.67
CA ARG A 212 -4.48 -15.33 10.92
C ARG A 212 -5.73 -16.17 10.69
N LEU A 213 -5.62 -17.18 9.83
CA LEU A 213 -6.73 -18.09 9.56
C LEU A 213 -6.78 -19.18 10.63
N ARG A 214 -7.99 -19.68 10.92
CA ARG A 214 -8.16 -20.84 11.78
C ARG A 214 -7.44 -22.04 11.15
N ASP A 215 -6.69 -22.77 11.98
CA ASP A 215 -5.89 -23.93 11.57
C ASP A 215 -4.72 -23.60 10.62
N ASP A 216 -4.40 -22.31 10.41
CA ASP A 216 -3.22 -21.86 9.68
C ASP A 216 -2.27 -21.13 10.63
N PRO A 217 -1.03 -21.62 10.83
CA PRO A 217 -0.05 -20.93 11.66
C PRO A 217 0.46 -19.64 11.02
N ASN A 218 0.15 -19.35 9.75
CA ASN A 218 0.71 -18.20 9.05
C ASN A 218 0.01 -16.88 9.43
N VAL A 219 0.79 -15.81 9.49
CA VAL A 219 0.31 -14.44 9.66
C VAL A 219 0.41 -13.74 8.32
N LEU A 220 -0.72 -13.35 7.74
CA LEU A 220 -0.81 -12.65 6.46
C LEU A 220 -0.71 -11.15 6.69
N LEU A 221 0.23 -10.49 6.00
CA LEU A 221 0.33 -9.03 5.97
C LEU A 221 0.04 -8.54 4.56
N LYS A 222 -0.85 -7.56 4.42
CA LYS A 222 -1.12 -6.89 3.13
C LYS A 222 -1.26 -5.40 3.30
N LEU A 223 -0.58 -4.64 2.45
CA LEU A 223 -0.65 -3.18 2.41
C LEU A 223 -1.38 -2.74 1.14
N PHE A 224 -2.35 -1.85 1.30
CA PHE A 224 -3.18 -1.33 0.23
C PHE A 224 -3.14 0.20 0.17
N LYS A 225 -3.46 0.77 -1.00
CA LYS A 225 -3.69 2.20 -1.24
C LYS A 225 -5.11 2.50 -1.70
N GLU A 226 -5.62 3.67 -1.31
CA GLU A 226 -6.87 4.26 -1.82
C GLU A 226 -8.06 3.31 -1.79
N ILE A 227 -8.31 2.71 -0.63
CA ILE A 227 -9.40 1.78 -0.41
C ILE A 227 -10.63 2.57 0.01
N PRO A 228 -11.73 2.58 -0.76
CA PRO A 228 -13.00 3.14 -0.29
C PRO A 228 -13.39 2.55 1.05
N VAL A 229 -13.86 3.37 1.98
CA VAL A 229 -14.30 2.90 3.32
C VAL A 229 -15.34 1.78 3.18
N ALA A 230 -16.20 1.86 2.16
CA ALA A 230 -17.19 0.85 1.83
C ALA A 230 -16.60 -0.48 1.31
N ASP A 231 -15.38 -0.47 0.78
CA ASP A 231 -14.73 -1.63 0.16
C ASP A 231 -13.74 -2.32 1.13
N VAL A 232 -13.60 -1.85 2.39
CA VAL A 232 -12.73 -2.50 3.39
C VAL A 232 -13.09 -3.97 3.58
N GLU A 233 -14.39 -4.31 3.55
CA GLU A 233 -14.84 -5.70 3.67
C GLU A 233 -14.32 -6.57 2.52
N ALA A 234 -14.18 -6.02 1.30
CA ALA A 234 -13.68 -6.76 0.14
C ALA A 234 -12.21 -7.19 0.27
N LEU A 235 -11.45 -6.55 1.16
CA LEU A 235 -10.06 -6.91 1.46
C LEU A 235 -9.94 -8.02 2.49
N LEU A 236 -11.03 -8.30 3.20
CA LEU A 236 -11.07 -9.40 4.15
C LEU A 236 -11.10 -10.71 3.38
N PRO A 237 -10.37 -11.75 3.82
CA PRO A 237 -10.16 -12.99 3.05
C PRO A 237 -11.42 -13.77 2.64
N HIS A 238 -12.62 -13.36 3.04
CA HIS A 238 -13.89 -14.07 2.79
C HIS A 238 -15.04 -13.20 2.25
N ALA A 239 -14.77 -12.08 1.56
CA ALA A 239 -15.82 -11.31 0.89
C ALA A 239 -16.28 -11.94 -0.44
N GLU A 240 -17.41 -12.63 -0.42
CA GLU A 240 -18.10 -13.03 -1.65
C GLU A 240 -19.05 -11.92 -2.13
N VAL A 241 -18.80 -11.40 -3.34
CA VAL A 241 -19.62 -10.35 -3.96
C VAL A 241 -20.92 -10.95 -4.53
N GLN A 242 -22.06 -10.74 -3.87
CA GLN A 242 -23.36 -11.06 -4.48
C GLN A 242 -23.89 -9.93 -5.37
N MET A 243 -24.43 -10.31 -6.53
CA MET A 243 -25.06 -9.37 -7.48
C MET A 243 -26.36 -8.75 -6.94
N ASN A 244 -26.63 -7.51 -7.38
CA ASN A 244 -27.88 -6.80 -7.12
C ASN A 244 -29.09 -7.58 -7.69
N TRP A 245 -30.20 -7.63 -6.95
CA TRP A 245 -31.39 -8.42 -7.32
C TRP A 245 -32.00 -7.99 -8.67
N LEU A 246 -31.86 -6.70 -9.03
CA LEU A 246 -32.27 -6.16 -10.32
C LEU A 246 -31.46 -6.73 -11.50
N ASP A 247 -30.19 -7.10 -11.28
CA ASP A 247 -29.37 -7.75 -12.29
C ASP A 247 -29.66 -9.25 -12.39
N ARG A 248 -30.17 -9.87 -11.31
CA ARG A 248 -30.72 -11.23 -11.33
C ARG A 248 -32.10 -11.27 -12.03
N LEU A 249 -32.91 -10.22 -11.89
CA LEU A 249 -34.19 -10.06 -12.58
C LEU A 249 -34.02 -9.88 -14.10
N LYS A 250 -32.97 -9.17 -14.57
CA LYS A 250 -32.66 -9.08 -16.01
C LYS A 250 -32.31 -10.44 -16.64
N VAL A 251 -31.86 -11.41 -15.86
CA VAL A 251 -31.51 -12.76 -16.31
C VAL A 251 -32.74 -13.68 -16.41
N PHE A 252 -33.81 -13.39 -15.66
CA PHE A 252 -35.03 -14.21 -15.63
C PHE A 252 -36.26 -13.53 -16.26
N GLY A 253 -36.30 -12.20 -16.36
CA GLY A 253 -37.46 -11.41 -16.79
C GLY A 253 -37.58 -11.15 -18.29
N GLY A 254 -36.73 -11.74 -19.13
CA GLY A 254 -36.68 -11.48 -20.58
C GLY A 254 -37.12 -12.65 -21.47
N GLY A 255 -37.74 -13.70 -20.93
CA GLY A 255 -37.91 -14.97 -21.67
C GLY A 255 -39.25 -15.71 -21.54
N ALA A 256 -40.30 -15.09 -20.99
CA ALA A 256 -41.56 -15.79 -20.71
C ALA A 256 -42.80 -15.01 -21.19
N GLY A 257 -42.86 -14.70 -22.50
CA GLY A 257 -43.97 -13.97 -23.09
C GLY A 257 -44.30 -14.38 -24.52
N MET A 258 -44.32 -15.68 -24.84
CA MET A 258 -44.97 -16.17 -26.06
C MET A 258 -45.31 -17.66 -25.98
N VAL A 259 -46.27 -18.01 -25.14
CA VAL A 259 -47.07 -19.25 -25.32
C VAL A 259 -48.50 -18.79 -25.49
N GLY A 260 -49.02 -18.85 -26.72
CA GLY A 260 -50.41 -18.48 -26.98
C GLY A 260 -50.72 -18.12 -28.43
N SER A 261 -50.59 -19.07 -29.36
CA SER A 261 -51.49 -19.17 -30.52
C SER A 261 -51.21 -20.43 -31.34
N SER A 262 -52.03 -21.45 -31.06
CA SER A 262 -52.62 -22.36 -32.04
C SER A 262 -51.71 -22.99 -33.10
N ALA A 263 -51.28 -24.22 -32.81
CA ALA A 263 -50.99 -25.19 -33.85
C ALA A 263 -52.24 -25.45 -34.71
N THR A 264 -52.02 -25.43 -36.03
CA THR A 264 -52.75 -26.17 -37.07
C THR A 264 -54.27 -25.99 -37.19
N ARG A 265 -54.69 -25.15 -38.17
CA ARG A 265 -55.71 -25.48 -39.21
C ARG A 265 -56.10 -24.25 -40.04
N LEU A 266 -55.42 -24.03 -41.19
CA LEU A 266 -56.06 -24.02 -42.51
C LEU A 266 -54.97 -23.81 -43.59
N PHE A 267 -54.46 -24.95 -44.04
CA PHE A 267 -53.75 -25.10 -45.30
C PHE A 267 -54.77 -24.84 -46.42
N HIS A 268 -54.62 -23.76 -47.19
CA HIS A 268 -55.12 -23.45 -48.55
C HIS A 268 -55.02 -21.91 -48.69
N TYR A 269 -54.16 -21.30 -49.51
CA TYR A 269 -54.03 -21.50 -50.95
C TYR A 269 -52.59 -21.25 -51.45
N LEU A 270 -52.19 -22.09 -52.40
CA LEU A 270 -50.88 -22.33 -53.00
C LEU A 270 -50.18 -21.16 -53.75
N GLY A 271 -50.45 -19.90 -53.39
CA GLY A 271 -49.70 -18.72 -53.86
C GLY A 271 -48.74 -18.10 -52.82
N PHE A 272 -48.80 -18.57 -51.58
CA PHE A 272 -48.20 -17.89 -50.41
C PHE A 272 -46.76 -18.37 -50.07
N LEU A 273 -46.38 -19.59 -50.48
CA LEU A 273 -45.11 -20.23 -50.08
C LEU A 273 -43.86 -19.56 -50.65
N ALA A 274 -43.93 -19.00 -51.86
CA ALA A 274 -42.76 -18.41 -52.52
C ALA A 274 -42.39 -17.03 -51.93
N TYR A 275 -43.39 -16.23 -51.53
CA TYR A 275 -43.17 -14.89 -50.96
C TYR A 275 -42.76 -14.96 -49.49
N TRP A 276 -43.32 -15.89 -48.72
CA TRP A 276 -42.98 -16.05 -47.30
C TRP A 276 -41.64 -16.72 -47.05
N SER A 277 -41.10 -17.54 -47.96
CA SER A 277 -39.76 -18.09 -47.80
C SER A 277 -38.71 -16.97 -47.63
N ARG A 278 -38.83 -15.88 -48.38
CA ARG A 278 -37.93 -14.71 -48.28
C ARG A 278 -38.09 -13.96 -46.95
N ILE A 279 -39.32 -13.74 -46.48
CA ILE A 279 -39.58 -13.08 -45.20
C ILE A 279 -39.12 -13.95 -44.02
N MET A 280 -39.31 -15.27 -44.10
CA MET A 280 -38.84 -16.23 -43.09
C MET A 280 -37.32 -16.24 -42.96
N TRP A 281 -36.58 -16.13 -44.07
CA TRP A 281 -35.12 -15.97 -44.02
C TRP A 281 -34.70 -14.64 -43.37
N VAL A 282 -35.39 -13.54 -43.66
CA VAL A 282 -35.11 -12.24 -43.01
C VAL A 282 -35.41 -12.29 -41.51
N LEU A 283 -36.50 -12.93 -41.09
CA LEU A 283 -36.85 -13.11 -39.68
C LEU A 283 -35.89 -14.08 -38.98
N ALA A 284 -35.49 -15.17 -39.63
CA ALA A 284 -34.53 -16.13 -39.08
C ALA A 284 -33.14 -15.50 -38.92
N ILE A 285 -32.67 -14.74 -39.92
CA ILE A 285 -31.41 -14.01 -39.86
C ILE A 285 -31.49 -12.90 -38.81
N GLY A 286 -32.59 -12.13 -38.75
CA GLY A 286 -32.82 -11.11 -37.74
C GLY A 286 -32.85 -11.68 -36.32
N GLY A 287 -33.53 -12.82 -36.12
CA GLY A 287 -33.56 -13.56 -34.85
C GLY A 287 -32.19 -14.11 -34.46
N LEU A 288 -31.43 -14.65 -35.42
CA LEU A 288 -30.08 -15.15 -35.20
C LEU A 288 -29.10 -14.01 -34.86
N ILE A 289 -29.21 -12.86 -35.53
CA ILE A 289 -28.43 -11.65 -35.22
C ILE A 289 -28.77 -11.12 -33.82
N LEU A 290 -30.06 -11.08 -33.45
CA LEU A 290 -30.48 -10.69 -32.10
C LEU A 290 -29.97 -11.67 -31.04
N LEU A 291 -30.02 -12.98 -31.31
CA LEU A 291 -29.50 -14.02 -30.44
C LEU A 291 -27.98 -13.89 -30.25
N ILE A 292 -27.23 -13.76 -31.36
CA ILE A 292 -25.78 -13.54 -31.34
C ILE A 292 -25.43 -12.25 -30.60
N ARG A 293 -26.15 -11.14 -30.85
CA ARG A 293 -25.96 -9.87 -30.15
C ARG A 293 -26.25 -9.98 -28.65
N THR A 294 -27.27 -10.74 -28.26
CA THR A 294 -27.63 -10.95 -26.84
C THR A 294 -26.59 -11.82 -26.14
N LEU A 295 -26.12 -12.88 -26.80
CA LEU A 295 -25.07 -13.77 -26.29
C LEU A 295 -23.69 -13.09 -26.25
N MET A 296 -23.33 -12.33 -27.27
CA MET A 296 -22.11 -11.52 -27.29
C MET A 296 -22.21 -10.39 -26.27
N GLY A 297 -23.35 -9.68 -26.17
CA GLY A 297 -23.59 -8.69 -25.13
C GLY A 297 -23.50 -9.27 -23.72
N TYR A 298 -23.97 -10.51 -23.51
CA TYR A 298 -23.79 -11.25 -22.27
C TYR A 298 -22.32 -11.61 -22.00
N LYS A 299 -21.59 -12.14 -23.00
CA LYS A 299 -20.15 -12.42 -22.88
C LYS A 299 -19.38 -11.15 -22.58
N THR A 300 -19.58 -10.07 -23.35
CA THR A 300 -18.95 -8.76 -23.19
C THR A 300 -19.29 -8.15 -21.83
N ALA A 301 -20.54 -8.23 -21.36
CA ALA A 301 -20.95 -7.76 -20.04
C ALA A 301 -20.40 -8.62 -18.89
N ARG A 302 -20.23 -9.92 -19.09
CA ARG A 302 -19.58 -10.82 -18.12
C ARG A 302 -18.08 -10.53 -18.03
N THR A 303 -17.38 -10.42 -19.16
CA THR A 303 -15.98 -9.97 -19.18
C THR A 303 -15.82 -8.57 -18.62
N GLN A 304 -16.69 -7.59 -18.92
CA GLN A 304 -16.56 -6.25 -18.30
C GLN A 304 -16.86 -6.24 -16.79
N ARG A 305 -17.72 -7.12 -16.29
CA ARG A 305 -18.04 -7.21 -14.85
C ARG A 305 -16.95 -7.91 -14.03
N ASP A 306 -16.29 -8.92 -14.60
CA ASP A 306 -15.18 -9.61 -13.92
C ASP A 306 -13.87 -8.80 -14.02
N TRP A 307 -13.62 -8.11 -15.14
CA TRP A 307 -12.39 -7.35 -15.36
C TRP A 307 -12.31 -6.00 -14.63
N VAL A 308 -13.43 -5.35 -14.31
CA VAL A 308 -13.41 -4.08 -13.54
C VAL A 308 -13.18 -4.35 -12.05
N ARG A 309 -13.56 -5.52 -11.52
CA ARG A 309 -13.54 -5.82 -10.09
C ARG A 309 -12.20 -6.39 -9.60
N THR A 310 -11.60 -7.31 -10.34
CA THR A 310 -10.28 -7.88 -9.97
C THR A 310 -9.13 -6.89 -10.17
N ARG A 311 -9.32 -5.92 -11.07
CA ARG A 311 -8.32 -4.89 -11.40
C ARG A 311 -8.12 -3.86 -10.29
N HIS A 312 -9.17 -3.52 -9.52
CA HIS A 312 -9.07 -2.51 -8.47
C HIS A 312 -8.21 -2.97 -7.29
N LEU A 313 -8.45 -4.16 -6.73
CA LEU A 313 -7.65 -4.67 -5.61
C LEU A 313 -6.20 -4.98 -6.03
N TYR A 314 -5.98 -5.43 -7.27
CA TYR A 314 -4.63 -5.67 -7.78
C TYR A 314 -3.79 -4.39 -7.88
N TYR A 315 -4.36 -3.28 -8.34
CA TYR A 315 -3.65 -1.99 -8.40
C TYR A 315 -3.64 -1.21 -7.08
N GLN A 316 -4.52 -1.57 -6.16
CA GLN A 316 -4.54 -1.01 -4.81
C GLN A 316 -3.61 -1.76 -3.87
N ASN A 317 -3.27 -3.03 -4.14
CA ASN A 317 -2.22 -3.74 -3.39
C ASN A 317 -0.87 -3.07 -3.66
N LEU A 318 -0.21 -2.63 -2.59
CA LEU A 318 1.15 -2.10 -2.62
C LEU A 318 2.17 -3.21 -2.37
N ASP A 319 2.00 -3.97 -1.29
CA ASP A 319 2.95 -4.97 -0.82
C ASP A 319 2.27 -6.09 -0.02
N ASN A 320 2.96 -7.24 0.07
CA ASN A 320 2.54 -8.40 0.85
C ASN A 320 3.66 -8.92 1.75
N ASN A 321 3.31 -9.46 2.93
CA ASN A 321 4.20 -10.17 3.86
C ASN A 321 5.49 -9.39 4.15
N ASN A 322 6.68 -9.96 3.88
CA ASN A 322 7.96 -9.26 4.09
C ASN A 322 8.03 -7.89 3.38
N GLY A 323 7.43 -7.76 2.20
CA GLY A 323 7.38 -6.48 1.46
C GLY A 323 6.70 -5.37 2.26
N VAL A 324 5.67 -5.70 3.06
CA VAL A 324 4.98 -4.73 3.92
C VAL A 324 5.91 -4.23 5.02
N ILE A 325 6.68 -5.12 5.64
CA ILE A 325 7.66 -4.77 6.68
C ILE A 325 8.72 -3.84 6.08
N HIS A 326 9.32 -4.23 4.95
CA HIS A 326 10.31 -3.43 4.25
C HIS A 326 9.80 -2.02 3.90
N ALA A 327 8.61 -1.93 3.30
CA ALA A 327 8.01 -0.67 2.92
C ALA A 327 7.76 0.25 4.13
N LEU A 328 7.23 -0.31 5.23
CA LEU A 328 6.92 0.46 6.43
C LEU A 328 8.17 0.93 7.16
N VAL A 329 9.16 0.06 7.35
CA VAL A 329 10.42 0.45 8.00
C VAL A 329 11.12 1.53 7.19
N SER A 330 11.16 1.40 5.86
CA SER A 330 11.73 2.43 4.98
C SER A 330 10.99 3.77 5.09
N MET A 331 9.65 3.76 5.16
CA MET A 331 8.85 4.98 5.35
C MET A 331 9.11 5.64 6.71
N VAL A 332 9.10 4.86 7.80
CA VAL A 332 9.38 5.35 9.16
C VAL A 332 10.77 5.97 9.25
N ASN A 333 11.77 5.28 8.72
CA ASN A 333 13.15 5.75 8.69
C ASN A 333 13.28 7.11 8.00
N GLN A 334 12.67 7.27 6.82
CA GLN A 334 12.69 8.53 6.08
C GLN A 334 11.93 9.64 6.82
N GLU A 335 10.79 9.35 7.44
CA GLU A 335 10.01 10.32 8.21
C GLU A 335 10.79 10.79 9.45
N GLU A 336 11.34 9.87 10.23
CA GLU A 336 12.12 10.16 11.43
C GLU A 336 13.38 10.99 11.11
N CYS A 337 14.07 10.67 10.01
CA CYS A 337 15.22 11.47 9.57
C CYS A 337 14.83 12.90 9.18
N LYS A 338 13.71 13.09 8.47
CA LYS A 338 13.24 14.43 8.08
C LYS A 338 12.85 15.25 9.31
N GLU A 339 12.10 14.65 10.22
CA GLU A 339 11.62 15.29 11.44
C GLU A 339 12.78 15.68 12.35
N ALA A 340 13.69 14.75 12.66
CA ALA A 340 14.84 15.04 13.51
C ALA A 340 15.75 16.13 12.89
N LEU A 341 15.97 16.10 11.57
CA LEU A 341 16.76 17.12 10.88
C LEU A 341 16.11 18.51 10.95
N LEU A 342 14.79 18.59 10.73
CA LEU A 342 14.03 19.83 10.80
C LEU A 342 14.03 20.41 12.22
N ALA A 343 13.80 19.57 13.24
CA ALA A 343 13.87 20.00 14.63
C ALA A 343 15.25 20.55 14.98
N TYR A 344 16.32 19.82 14.64
CA TYR A 344 17.68 20.23 14.93
C TYR A 344 18.03 21.58 14.26
N ALA A 345 17.70 21.74 12.98
CA ALA A 345 17.93 22.99 12.25
C ALA A 345 17.11 24.16 12.83
N ALA A 346 15.85 23.94 13.18
CA ALA A 346 14.98 24.97 13.74
C ALA A 346 15.43 25.45 15.13
N CYS A 347 15.99 24.56 15.96
CA CYS A 347 16.59 24.90 17.26
C CYS A 347 17.88 25.70 17.14
N LEU A 348 18.65 25.55 16.05
CA LEU A 348 19.86 26.32 15.81
C LEU A 348 19.58 27.75 15.29
N ALA A 349 18.41 27.99 14.71
CA ALA A 349 18.09 29.28 14.11
C ALA A 349 18.08 30.43 15.11
N ALA A 350 18.75 31.53 14.72
CA ALA A 350 18.87 32.74 15.53
C ALA A 350 17.52 33.43 15.71
N ALA A 351 16.95 33.34 16.92
CA ALA A 351 15.83 34.10 17.50
C ALA A 351 14.49 34.18 16.71
N PRO A 352 13.32 34.28 17.38
CA PRO A 352 13.12 34.17 18.82
C PRO A 352 13.49 32.76 19.34
N PRO A 353 13.97 32.67 20.58
CA PRO A 353 14.21 31.38 21.21
C PRO A 353 12.92 30.58 21.26
N ILE A 354 13.03 29.26 21.12
CA ILE A 354 11.90 28.34 21.22
C ILE A 354 11.52 28.25 22.69
N ALA A 355 10.29 28.65 23.03
CA ALA A 355 9.79 28.61 24.41
C ALA A 355 8.92 27.37 24.67
N SER A 356 8.41 26.73 23.63
CA SER A 356 7.53 25.56 23.74
C SER A 356 7.67 24.62 22.53
N PRO A 357 7.25 23.33 22.67
CA PRO A 357 7.17 22.42 21.53
C PRO A 357 6.30 22.96 20.38
N ASP A 358 5.21 23.67 20.70
CA ASP A 358 4.32 24.27 19.70
C ASP A 358 5.02 25.41 18.92
N ASP A 359 5.96 26.13 19.54
CA ASP A 359 6.77 27.13 18.83
C ASP A 359 7.72 26.48 17.84
N LEU A 360 8.34 25.36 18.22
CA LEU A 360 9.20 24.57 17.35
C LEU A 360 8.40 24.02 16.16
N ALA A 361 7.22 23.44 16.41
CA ALA A 361 6.32 22.97 15.36
C ALA A 361 5.95 24.11 14.39
N ARG A 362 5.49 25.25 14.89
CA ARG A 362 5.13 26.41 14.07
C ARG A 362 6.29 26.94 13.24
N ARG A 363 7.50 26.95 13.79
CA ARG A 363 8.72 27.38 13.07
C ARG A 363 9.02 26.44 11.91
N VAL A 364 8.97 25.13 12.13
CA VAL A 364 9.20 24.12 11.09
C VAL A 364 8.11 24.18 10.01
N GLN A 365 6.85 24.21 10.42
CA GLN A 365 5.69 24.32 9.51
C GLN A 365 5.75 25.60 8.66
N GLY A 366 6.11 26.73 9.28
CA GLY A 366 6.30 27.99 8.58
C GLY A 366 7.39 27.93 7.52
N TRP A 367 8.53 27.30 7.83
CA TRP A 367 9.60 27.11 6.86
C TRP A 367 9.20 26.16 5.71
N LEU A 368 8.51 25.05 6.00
CA LEU A 368 8.02 24.12 4.98
C LEU A 368 7.02 24.80 4.02
N ARG A 369 6.11 25.61 4.57
CA ARG A 369 5.15 26.40 3.77
C ARG A 369 5.86 27.43 2.90
N GLU A 370 6.82 28.16 3.46
CA GLU A 370 7.57 29.19 2.72
C GLU A 370 8.42 28.58 1.59
N ARG A 371 9.08 27.44 1.84
CA ARG A 371 10.07 26.86 0.92
C ARG A 371 9.47 25.93 -0.13
N PHE A 372 8.39 25.23 0.20
CA PHE A 372 7.80 24.18 -0.63
C PHE A 372 6.30 24.35 -0.90
N ASP A 373 5.64 25.37 -0.32
CA ASP A 373 4.18 25.58 -0.41
C ASP A 373 3.37 24.36 0.09
N VAL A 374 3.86 23.72 1.15
CA VAL A 374 3.21 22.55 1.77
C VAL A 374 2.74 22.87 3.18
N GLU A 375 1.48 22.55 3.47
CA GLU A 375 0.93 22.52 4.84
C GLU A 375 1.08 21.11 5.43
N VAL A 376 1.81 20.98 6.54
CA VAL A 376 2.07 19.72 7.23
C VAL A 376 1.75 19.88 8.72
N ASP A 377 1.12 18.88 9.33
CA ASP A 377 0.99 18.74 10.79
C ASP A 377 2.27 18.09 11.34
N TYR A 378 3.21 18.90 11.83
CA TYR A 378 4.55 18.44 12.17
C TYR A 378 4.58 17.74 13.54
N ASP A 379 5.06 16.49 13.59
CA ASP A 379 5.18 15.73 14.84
C ASP A 379 6.43 16.16 15.63
N VAL A 380 6.26 17.22 16.42
CA VAL A 380 7.35 17.74 17.27
C VAL A 380 7.77 16.77 18.37
N ARG A 381 6.86 15.92 18.86
CA ARG A 381 7.14 15.02 19.97
C ARG A 381 8.08 13.91 19.53
N ASP A 382 7.81 13.32 18.37
CA ASP A 382 8.66 12.29 17.78
C ASP A 382 10.04 12.87 17.44
N ALA A 383 10.09 14.05 16.82
CA ALA A 383 11.35 14.72 16.53
C ALA A 383 12.19 14.97 17.81
N MET A 384 11.56 15.48 18.88
CA MET A 384 12.25 15.73 20.15
C MET A 384 12.75 14.44 20.81
N ALA A 385 11.95 13.35 20.75
CA ALA A 385 12.33 12.05 21.27
C ALA A 385 13.55 11.48 20.51
N THR A 386 13.60 11.64 19.19
CA THR A 386 14.77 11.25 18.39
C THR A 386 16.01 12.08 18.75
N LEU A 387 15.89 13.40 18.94
CA LEU A 387 17.00 14.24 19.37
C LEU A 387 17.51 13.85 20.77
N ASP A 388 16.61 13.50 21.69
CA ASP A 388 16.97 13.06 23.05
C ASP A 388 17.71 11.72 23.03
N ARG A 389 17.14 10.75 22.32
CA ARG A 389 17.73 9.42 22.12
C ARG A 389 19.14 9.47 21.51
N LEU A 390 19.36 10.38 20.56
CA LEU A 390 20.66 10.58 19.91
C LEU A 390 21.61 11.48 20.72
N GLY A 391 21.16 12.00 21.86
CA GLY A 391 21.94 12.85 22.75
C GLY A 391 22.35 14.17 22.09
N LEU A 392 21.46 14.76 21.30
CA LEU A 392 21.68 15.99 20.55
C LEU A 392 21.30 17.26 21.31
N TRP A 393 20.72 17.14 22.51
CA TRP A 393 20.45 18.27 23.39
C TRP A 393 21.70 18.65 24.18
N ASN A 394 21.98 19.96 24.24
CA ASN A 394 22.83 20.54 25.26
C ASN A 394 22.00 20.85 26.53
N ASP A 395 20.82 21.44 26.34
CA ASP A 395 19.80 21.62 27.37
C ASP A 395 18.40 21.49 26.72
N ALA A 396 17.71 20.39 27.04
CA ALA A 396 16.40 20.09 26.49
C ALA A 396 15.29 21.02 27.02
N ALA A 397 15.45 21.57 28.24
CA ALA A 397 14.43 22.43 28.85
C ALA A 397 14.38 23.81 28.17
N THR A 398 15.49 24.24 27.60
CA THR A 398 15.64 25.53 26.89
C THR A 398 15.74 25.36 25.37
N PHE A 399 15.50 24.15 24.86
CA PHE A 399 15.59 23.81 23.44
C PHE A 399 16.97 24.12 22.82
N HIS A 400 18.03 24.07 23.62
CA HIS A 400 19.39 24.27 23.15
C HIS A 400 19.99 22.93 22.72
N VAL A 401 20.21 22.78 21.42
CA VAL A 401 20.90 21.62 20.83
C VAL A 401 22.42 21.77 20.92
N LEU A 402 23.13 20.65 20.78
CA LEU A 402 24.59 20.64 20.67
C LEU A 402 25.06 21.45 19.46
N PRO A 403 26.20 22.16 19.58
CA PRO A 403 26.82 22.83 18.44
C PRO A 403 27.08 21.84 17.28
N PRO A 404 27.00 22.28 16.01
CA PRO A 404 27.09 21.41 14.83
C PRO A 404 28.25 20.40 14.84
N HIS A 405 29.45 20.84 15.18
CA HIS A 405 30.62 19.96 15.23
C HIS A 405 30.49 18.87 16.31
N ALA A 406 30.03 19.24 17.51
CA ALA A 406 29.80 18.31 18.60
C ALA A 406 28.66 17.33 18.29
N ALA A 407 27.61 17.80 17.60
CA ALA A 407 26.51 16.96 17.14
C ALA A 407 26.99 15.92 16.11
N ILE A 408 27.80 16.32 15.11
CA ILE A 408 28.38 15.39 14.12
C ILE A 408 29.23 14.34 14.82
N ASP A 409 30.10 14.73 15.75
CA ASP A 409 30.96 13.79 16.48
C ASP A 409 30.14 12.83 17.36
N ARG A 410 29.07 13.34 17.98
CA ARG A 410 28.12 12.53 18.74
C ARG A 410 27.44 11.50 17.84
N LEU A 411 26.87 11.90 16.71
CA LEU A 411 26.18 11.01 15.76
C LEU A 411 27.14 9.95 15.20
N ARG A 412 28.34 10.35 14.76
CA ARG A 412 29.37 9.41 14.29
C ARG A 412 29.80 8.44 15.40
N SER A 413 29.87 8.89 16.65
CA SER A 413 30.13 8.01 17.79
C SER A 413 28.97 7.03 18.02
N HIS A 414 27.72 7.46 17.89
CA HIS A 414 26.55 6.58 17.96
C HIS A 414 26.63 5.49 16.89
N TRP A 415 26.88 5.86 15.64
CA TRP A 415 26.99 4.93 14.52
C TRP A 415 28.15 3.92 14.69
N ARG A 416 29.34 4.40 15.07
CA ARG A 416 30.53 3.54 15.25
C ARG A 416 30.36 2.56 16.42
N CYS A 417 29.78 3.02 17.52
CA CYS A 417 29.62 2.22 18.73
C CYS A 417 28.28 1.47 18.80
N ARG A 418 27.40 1.63 17.79
CA ARG A 418 26.07 0.99 17.71
C ARG A 418 25.20 1.23 18.95
N ARG A 419 25.33 2.39 19.59
CA ARG A 419 24.72 2.67 20.91
C ARG A 419 23.21 2.59 20.91
N THR A 420 22.59 3.02 19.82
CA THR A 420 21.14 3.10 19.67
C THR A 420 20.59 2.08 18.68
N MET A 421 21.43 1.18 18.15
CA MET A 421 21.09 0.21 17.10
C MET A 421 19.82 -0.60 17.41
N PHE A 422 19.63 -1.02 18.66
CA PHE A 422 18.48 -1.82 19.08
C PHE A 422 17.35 -0.99 19.72
N HIS A 423 17.31 0.32 19.50
CA HIS A 423 16.32 1.20 20.13
C HIS A 423 14.88 0.75 19.88
N HIS A 424 14.51 0.56 18.62
CA HIS A 424 13.15 0.17 18.23
C HIS A 424 12.77 -1.22 18.78
N GLU A 425 13.71 -2.17 18.75
CA GLU A 425 13.51 -3.50 19.33
C GLU A 425 13.23 -3.42 20.84
N LEU A 426 14.07 -2.71 21.59
CA LEU A 426 13.94 -2.56 23.04
C LEU A 426 12.66 -1.82 23.42
N TYR A 427 12.28 -0.79 22.65
CA TYR A 427 11.06 -0.04 22.89
C TYR A 427 9.82 -0.91 22.65
N ALA A 428 9.77 -1.64 21.53
CA ALA A 428 8.68 -2.55 21.24
C ALA A 428 8.53 -3.65 22.31
N ALA A 429 9.65 -4.22 22.77
CA ALA A 429 9.65 -5.21 23.84
C ALA A 429 9.14 -4.64 25.18
N ARG A 430 9.51 -3.39 25.50
CA ARG A 430 9.05 -2.71 26.73
C ARG A 430 7.54 -2.46 26.71
N VAL A 431 7.00 -1.96 25.59
CA VAL A 431 5.56 -1.73 25.43
C VAL A 431 4.79 -3.04 25.57
N ALA A 432 5.25 -4.10 24.91
CA ALA A 432 4.64 -5.43 25.02
C ALA A 432 4.63 -5.98 26.44
N THR A 433 5.64 -5.64 27.25
CA THR A 433 5.73 -6.07 28.65
C THR A 433 4.77 -5.28 29.55
N LEU A 434 4.67 -3.95 29.34
CA LEU A 434 3.78 -3.08 30.10
C LEU A 434 2.32 -3.45 29.90
N GLU A 435 1.90 -3.72 28.66
CA GLU A 435 0.54 -4.16 28.37
C GLU A 435 0.21 -5.47 29.10
N ARG A 436 1.11 -6.46 29.09
CA ARG A 436 0.91 -7.73 29.84
C ARG A 436 0.76 -7.50 31.35
N MET A 437 1.52 -6.58 31.95
CA MET A 437 1.40 -6.27 33.38
C MET A 437 0.07 -5.56 33.72
N THR A 438 -0.43 -4.72 32.82
CA THR A 438 -1.74 -4.08 32.98
C THR A 438 -2.88 -5.09 32.92
N TYR A 439 -2.86 -6.05 32.00
CA TYR A 439 -3.89 -7.10 31.94
C TYR A 439 -3.89 -8.03 33.16
N VAL A 440 -2.71 -8.43 33.66
CA VAL A 440 -2.60 -9.28 34.87
C VAL A 440 -3.12 -8.56 36.12
N THR A 441 -2.97 -7.23 36.19
CA THR A 441 -3.46 -6.44 37.33
C THR A 441 -4.99 -6.30 37.29
N ILE A 442 -5.58 -6.17 36.09
CA ILE A 442 -7.04 -6.09 35.91
C ILE A 442 -7.71 -7.44 36.22
N GLU A 443 -7.12 -8.58 35.81
CA GLU A 443 -7.64 -9.91 36.17
C GLU A 443 -7.57 -10.17 37.69
N MET A 444 -6.56 -9.65 38.38
CA MET A 444 -6.44 -9.81 39.84
C MET A 444 -7.43 -8.94 40.65
N ASP A 445 -7.89 -7.81 40.10
CA ASP A 445 -8.92 -6.96 40.72
C ASP A 445 -10.35 -7.44 40.39
N GLU A 446 -10.56 -8.21 39.31
CA GLU A 446 -11.87 -8.82 38.99
C GLU A 446 -12.13 -10.14 39.74
N GLU A 447 -11.09 -10.81 40.24
CA GLU A 447 -11.21 -12.03 41.08
C GLU A 447 -11.22 -11.76 42.60
N SER A 448 -11.11 -10.50 43.05
CA SER A 448 -11.05 -10.14 44.47
C SER A 448 -12.38 -9.69 45.09
#